data_AF-F4Y3Z0-F1
#
_entry.id   AF-F4Y3Z0-F1
#
_cell.length_a   1.000
_cell.length_b   1.000
_cell.length_c   1.000
_cell.angle_alpha   90.00
_cell.angle_beta   90.00
_cell.angle_gamma   90.00
#
_symmetry.space_group_name_H-M   'P 1'
#
loop_
_entity.id
_entity.type
_entity.pdbx_description
1 polymer ?
#
loop_
_entity_poly.entity_id
_entity_poly.type
_entity_poly.pdbx_seq_one_letter_code
_entity_poly.pdbx_strand_id
1 'polypeptide(L)'
;MVLITGKNSWVRKEMYVRTIVNKELRKELKRSIQKEKRSRDYEMNRSHNDFTKRLPVENTTLKVQSMAIRNEVTPIDALKKVDS
;
A
#
# COMPACT_ATOMS: atom_id res chain seq x y z
N MET A 1 -31.39 -37.31 44.80
CA MET A 1 -29.99 -37.13 44.36
C MET A 1 -29.98 -37.04 42.84
N VAL A 2 -30.11 -35.85 42.27
CA VAL A 2 -30.11 -35.67 40.81
C VAL A 2 -28.66 -35.53 40.38
N LEU A 3 -28.08 -36.63 39.90
CA LEU A 3 -26.77 -36.63 39.26
C LEU A 3 -26.92 -35.90 37.91
N ILE A 4 -26.83 -34.57 37.94
CA ILE A 4 -26.65 -33.77 36.72
C ILE A 4 -25.27 -34.16 36.18
N THR A 5 -25.31 -35.05 35.20
CA THR A 5 -24.18 -35.54 34.42
C THR A 5 -23.19 -34.41 34.10
N GLY A 6 -22.04 -34.41 34.77
CA GLY A 6 -20.96 -33.42 34.60
C GLY A 6 -20.41 -33.31 33.18
N LYS A 7 -20.76 -34.25 32.27
CA LYS A 7 -20.48 -34.16 30.83
C LYS A 7 -21.11 -32.91 30.19
N ASN A 8 -22.33 -32.53 30.57
CA ASN A 8 -23.03 -31.40 29.93
C ASN A 8 -22.46 -30.04 30.32
N SER A 9 -21.91 -29.88 31.52
CA SER A 9 -21.27 -28.63 31.94
C SER A 9 -19.89 -28.44 31.32
N TRP A 10 -19.15 -29.53 31.11
CA TRP A 10 -17.84 -29.54 30.47
C TRP A 10 -17.92 -29.18 28.97
N VAL A 11 -18.82 -29.84 28.23
CA VAL A 11 -19.06 -29.55 26.81
C VAL A 11 -19.49 -28.09 26.59
N ARG A 12 -20.31 -27.54 27.49
CA ARG A 12 -20.76 -26.14 27.41
C ARG A 12 -19.61 -25.15 27.65
N LYS A 13 -18.67 -25.48 28.55
CA LYS A 13 -17.44 -24.68 28.79
C LYS A 13 -16.49 -24.74 27.59
N GLU A 14 -16.24 -25.92 27.02
CA GLU A 14 -15.41 -26.07 25.82
C GLU A 14 -15.98 -25.30 24.63
N MET A 15 -17.29 -25.39 24.41
CA MET A 15 -17.96 -24.67 23.33
C MET A 15 -17.82 -23.15 23.51
N TYR A 16 -18.00 -22.64 24.73
CA TYR A 16 -17.83 -21.22 25.07
C TYR A 16 -16.40 -20.72 24.79
N VAL A 17 -15.39 -21.47 25.26
CA VAL A 17 -13.98 -21.16 25.02
C VAL A 17 -13.68 -21.18 23.51
N ARG A 18 -14.17 -22.19 22.79
CA ARG A 18 -13.98 -22.29 21.33
C ARG A 18 -14.59 -21.11 20.59
N THR A 19 -15.77 -20.64 20.99
CA THR A 19 -16.37 -19.42 20.40
C THR A 19 -15.57 -18.16 20.67
N ILE A 20 -15.04 -17.97 21.89
CA ILE A 20 -14.21 -16.80 22.22
C ILE A 20 -12.92 -16.81 21.41
N VAL A 21 -12.22 -17.94 21.41
CA VAL A 21 -10.95 -18.10 20.67
C VAL A 21 -11.18 -17.85 19.17
N ASN A 22 -12.22 -18.43 18.58
CA ASN A 22 -12.55 -18.19 17.17
C ASN A 22 -12.88 -16.72 16.88
N LYS A 23 -13.54 -16.02 17.81
CA LYS A 23 -13.85 -14.59 17.67
C LYS A 23 -12.58 -13.74 17.68
N GLU A 24 -11.66 -14.00 18.61
CA GLU A 24 -10.40 -13.27 18.70
C GLU A 24 -9.47 -13.58 17.52
N LEU A 25 -9.37 -14.84 17.10
CA LEU A 25 -8.60 -15.22 15.90
C LEU A 25 -9.11 -14.50 14.64
N ARG A 26 -10.45 -14.41 14.46
CA ARG A 26 -11.03 -13.67 13.34
C ARG A 26 -10.72 -12.17 13.39
N LYS A 27 -10.67 -11.57 14.58
CA LYS A 27 -10.29 -10.15 14.74
C LYS A 27 -8.84 -9.94 14.38
N GLU A 28 -7.94 -10.79 14.86
CA GLU A 28 -6.50 -10.66 14.60
C GLU A 28 -6.19 -10.87 13.12
N LEU A 29 -6.80 -11.87 12.48
CA LEU A 29 -6.67 -12.10 11.04
C LEU A 29 -7.11 -10.88 10.23
N LYS A 30 -8.25 -10.26 10.56
CA LYS A 30 -8.73 -9.04 9.90
C LYS A 30 -7.73 -7.88 10.05
N ARG A 31 -7.15 -7.71 11.24
CA ARG A 31 -6.13 -6.67 11.50
C ARG A 31 -4.87 -6.92 10.68
N SER A 32 -4.39 -8.16 10.61
CA SER A 32 -3.21 -8.53 9.84
C SER A 32 -3.40 -8.27 8.34
N ILE A 33 -4.51 -8.71 7.77
CA ILE A 33 -4.85 -8.44 6.36
C ILE A 33 -4.91 -6.93 6.08
N GLN A 34 -5.51 -6.16 7.00
CA GLN A 34 -5.59 -4.70 6.85
C GLN A 34 -4.22 -4.03 6.93
N LYS A 35 -3.33 -4.50 7.81
CA LYS A 35 -1.95 -3.99 7.91
C LYS A 35 -1.15 -4.30 6.63
N GLU A 36 -1.24 -5.52 6.12
CA GLU A 36 -0.55 -5.94 4.90
C GLU A 36 -1.04 -5.16 3.67
N LYS A 37 -2.36 -4.90 3.58
CA LYS A 37 -2.92 -4.04 2.53
C LYS A 37 -2.36 -2.62 2.61
N ARG A 38 -2.35 -2.01 3.81
CA ARG A 38 -1.77 -0.67 4.01
C ARG A 38 -0.28 -0.61 3.72
N SER A 39 0.49 -1.66 4.03
CA SER A 39 1.91 -1.74 3.70
C SER A 39 2.13 -1.72 2.20
N ARG A 40 1.37 -2.54 1.46
CA ARG A 40 1.41 -2.56 -0.02
C ARG A 40 0.98 -1.23 -0.62
N ASP A 41 -0.09 -0.62 -0.11
CA ASP A 41 -0.55 0.69 -0.56
C ASP A 41 0.52 1.77 -0.28
N TYR A 42 1.21 1.70 0.87
CA TYR A 42 2.30 2.64 1.20
C TYR A 42 3.49 2.48 0.25
N GLU A 43 3.94 1.26 -0.05
CA GLU A 43 5.04 0.99 -0.98
C GLU A 43 4.70 1.40 -2.42
N MET A 44 3.48 1.11 -2.88
CA MET A 44 2.97 1.54 -4.19
C MET A 44 2.92 3.07 -4.30
N ASN A 45 2.42 3.77 -3.27
CA ASN A 45 2.34 5.23 -3.30
C ASN A 45 3.70 5.91 -3.09
N ARG A 46 4.61 5.31 -2.32
CA ARG A 46 5.97 5.82 -2.13
C ARG A 46 6.80 5.70 -3.41
N SER A 47 6.72 4.56 -4.11
CA SER A 47 7.39 4.37 -5.40
C SER A 47 6.84 5.28 -6.50
N HIS A 48 5.53 5.55 -6.49
CA HIS A 48 4.92 6.53 -7.41
C HIS A 48 5.44 7.96 -7.16
N ASN A 49 5.62 8.36 -5.90
CA ASN A 49 6.20 9.66 -5.55
C ASN A 49 7.70 9.75 -5.88
N ASP A 50 8.46 8.67 -5.74
CA ASP A 50 9.87 8.66 -6.13
C ASP A 50 10.04 8.68 -7.67
N PHE A 51 9.13 8.07 -8.43
CA PHE A 51 9.12 8.15 -9.89
C PHE A 51 8.71 9.55 -10.38
N THR A 52 7.62 10.09 -9.88
CA THR A 52 7.12 11.43 -10.28
C THR A 52 8.04 12.57 -9.85
N LYS A 53 8.89 12.40 -8.83
CA LYS A 53 9.97 13.35 -8.49
C LYS A 53 11.20 13.24 -9.38
N ARG A 54 11.46 12.08 -9.99
CA ARG A 54 12.55 11.88 -10.97
C ARG A 54 12.16 12.29 -12.39
N LEU A 55 10.91 12.07 -12.77
CA LEU A 55 10.34 12.43 -14.07
C LEU A 55 10.40 13.92 -14.48
N PRO A 56 10.34 14.95 -13.61
CA PRO A 56 10.45 16.34 -14.06
C PRO A 56 11.80 16.59 -14.74
N VAL A 57 12.87 15.92 -14.32
CA VAL A 57 14.19 16.07 -14.93
C VAL A 57 14.25 15.37 -16.30
N GLU A 58 13.73 14.15 -16.42
CA GLU A 58 13.74 13.42 -17.70
C GLU A 58 12.78 14.06 -18.74
N ASN A 59 11.58 14.48 -18.34
CA ASN A 59 10.64 15.15 -19.25
C ASN A 59 11.13 16.53 -19.70
N THR A 60 11.77 17.32 -18.82
CA THR A 60 12.34 18.61 -19.22
C THR A 60 13.50 18.42 -20.19
N THR A 61 14.38 17.45 -19.94
CA THR A 61 15.51 17.16 -20.83
C THR A 61 15.04 16.67 -22.21
N LEU A 62 14.07 15.74 -22.26
CA LEU A 62 13.47 15.26 -23.51
C LEU A 62 12.71 16.37 -24.25
N LYS A 63 12.00 17.25 -23.53
CA LYS A 63 11.30 18.41 -24.10
C LYS A 63 12.28 19.42 -24.69
N VAL A 64 13.40 19.69 -24.00
CA VAL A 64 14.48 20.57 -24.47
C VAL A 64 15.14 19.98 -25.73
N GLN A 65 15.50 18.69 -25.72
CA GLN A 65 16.07 18.02 -26.89
C GLN A 65 15.11 18.06 -28.09
N SER A 66 13.84 17.75 -27.84
CA SER A 66 12.80 17.79 -28.89
C SER A 66 12.56 19.21 -29.43
N MET A 67 12.75 20.25 -28.62
CA MET A 67 12.61 21.64 -29.05
C MET A 67 13.84 22.15 -29.78
N ALA A 68 15.04 21.70 -29.40
CA ALA A 68 16.29 21.97 -30.10
C ALA A 68 16.29 21.37 -31.51
N ILE A 69 15.88 20.10 -31.63
CA ILE A 69 15.78 19.39 -32.92
C ILE A 69 14.78 20.08 -33.84
N ARG A 70 13.58 20.45 -33.35
CA ARG A 70 12.53 21.06 -34.17
C ARG A 70 12.88 22.45 -34.68
N ASN A 71 13.67 23.21 -33.94
CA ASN A 71 14.00 24.60 -34.27
C ASN A 71 15.42 24.76 -34.82
N GLU A 72 16.15 23.65 -35.06
CA GLU A 72 17.56 23.64 -35.50
C GLU A 72 18.47 24.55 -34.66
N VAL A 73 18.15 24.71 -33.39
CA VAL A 73 18.91 25.54 -32.45
C VAL A 73 19.74 24.65 -31.54
N THR A 74 20.84 25.20 -31.02
CA THR A 74 21.62 24.51 -30.02
C THR A 74 20.76 24.23 -28.77
N PRO A 75 20.93 23.09 -28.09
CA PRO A 75 20.17 22.78 -26.87
C PRO A 75 20.31 23.87 -25.78
N ILE A 76 21.43 24.60 -25.76
CA ILE A 76 21.71 25.70 -24.84
C ILE A 76 20.76 26.88 -25.06
N ASP A 77 20.47 27.23 -26.31
CA ASP A 77 19.53 28.31 -26.64
C ASP A 77 18.07 27.90 -26.41
N ALA A 78 17.75 26.61 -26.55
CA ALA A 78 16.45 26.07 -26.19
C ALA A 78 16.19 26.10 -24.67
N LEU A 79 17.21 25.85 -23.84
CA LEU A 79 17.13 25.91 -22.38
C LEU A 79 16.77 27.32 -21.89
N LYS A 80 17.37 28.38 -22.44
CA LYS A 80 17.10 29.77 -22.04
C LYS A 80 15.64 30.20 -22.25
N LYS A 81 14.92 29.58 -23.19
CA LYS A 81 13.50 29.88 -23.47
C LYS A 81 12.51 29.13 -22.56
N VAL A 82 12.97 28.13 -21.81
CA VAL A 82 12.12 27.34 -20.92
C VAL A 82 12.04 27.95 -19.51
N ASP A 83 13.04 28.74 -19.11
CA ASP A 83 13.07 29.47 -17.83
C ASP A 83 12.32 30.83 -17.86
N SER A 84 11.71 31.21 -19.00
CA SER A 84 10.89 32.43 -19.19
C SER A 84 9.41 32.15 -19.02
#